data_AF-A0A662PB98-F1
#
_entry.id   AF-A0A662PB98-F1
#
_cell.length_a   1.000
_cell.length_b   1.000
_cell.length_c   1.000
_cell.angle_alpha   90.00
_cell.angle_beta   90.00
_cell.angle_gamma   90.00
#
_symmetry.space_group_name_H-M   'P 1'
#
loop_
_entity.id
_entity.type
_entity.pdbx_description
1 polymer ?
#
loop_
_entity_poly.entity_id
_entity_poly.type
_entity_poly.pdbx_seq_one_letter_code
_entity_poly.pdbx_strand_id
1 'polypeptide(L)'
;MVFTLTVPIIPPAPTPSPSPSPTPPPTSPSPTPTPSPTPTPSPSPSPSPSPTPKGIVLRVITRHPYDILDVAKERFLKSELAKKYNIVDIKWLPIDPSQWIDTIRALATKPGREVDVAWGGGPTLFDMLIMEGLLVPITSEEVMKVLPDIPKEISGSSMMRVDKEGNILWIAAAIASFGFTINKQRLADYGLPTPNAWKDLASPDFAITLPTPSVGAADATKSTSNTRMYEIIVQAYGWVEGWKIITLMGANARIYDESGLVRDAAIRGDVAVGITIDFYGYTAQLQNPEQCEYRLPMDGTIVNGDPIALVYSSKHPEAAQAFIAWVLSPEGQTIWMHPNINRMPVNPKVFETPEGQERPDLKRAYDETLKAAVIKFSDELALSYEEALRWFFYATITRPHGKLQEVWKELALAYLTGKITEEQLNNLIDDLANPEKLKFKDPETGEELVFSEEVAKRINTKIIKDVNYRNALLNEWMVSAEERYENVLNELKALIGG
;
A
#
# COMPACT_ATOMS: atom_id res chain seq x y z
N MET A 1 9.43 -46.25 -12.08
CA MET A 1 9.65 -46.22 -13.54
C MET A 1 10.20 -44.85 -13.89
N VAL A 2 11.47 -44.79 -14.29
CA VAL A 2 12.21 -43.57 -14.58
C VAL A 2 12.00 -43.25 -16.06
N PHE A 3 11.51 -42.05 -16.38
CA PHE A 3 11.41 -41.56 -17.76
C PHE A 3 12.64 -40.70 -18.09
N THR A 4 13.46 -41.21 -19.00
CA THR A 4 14.61 -40.53 -19.61
C THR A 4 14.17 -39.77 -20.87
N LEU A 5 14.46 -38.47 -20.92
CA LEU A 5 14.30 -37.61 -22.10
C LEU A 5 15.62 -37.55 -22.87
N THR A 6 15.62 -38.01 -24.12
CA THR A 6 16.73 -37.89 -25.07
C THR A 6 16.51 -36.71 -26.02
N VAL A 7 17.52 -35.85 -26.14
CA VAL A 7 17.55 -34.69 -27.07
C VAL A 7 18.40 -35.06 -28.29
N PRO A 8 17.96 -34.80 -29.53
CA PRO A 8 18.76 -35.07 -30.72
C PRO A 8 19.72 -33.91 -31.08
N ILE A 9 20.93 -34.29 -31.51
CA ILE A 9 22.07 -33.44 -31.91
C ILE A 9 22.00 -33.15 -33.41
N ILE A 10 22.21 -31.88 -33.82
CA ILE A 10 22.29 -31.44 -35.23
C ILE A 10 23.77 -31.19 -35.60
N PRO A 11 24.28 -31.65 -36.76
CA PRO A 11 25.66 -31.44 -37.21
C PRO A 11 25.88 -30.09 -37.94
N PRO A 12 27.14 -29.59 -38.00
CA PRO A 12 27.44 -28.24 -38.49
C PRO A 12 27.56 -28.14 -40.03
N ALA A 13 27.31 -26.94 -40.56
CA ALA A 13 27.37 -26.61 -41.99
C ALA A 13 28.80 -26.28 -42.47
N PRO A 14 29.14 -26.52 -43.77
CA PRO A 14 30.50 -26.37 -44.30
C PRO A 14 30.81 -24.97 -44.85
N THR A 15 32.09 -24.59 -44.73
CA THR A 15 32.71 -23.36 -45.25
C THR A 15 33.13 -23.50 -46.72
N PRO A 16 32.94 -22.50 -47.60
CA PRO A 16 33.52 -22.51 -48.95
C PRO A 16 34.89 -21.80 -49.02
N SER A 17 35.77 -22.35 -49.86
CA SER A 17 37.14 -21.88 -50.20
C SER A 17 37.19 -21.21 -51.60
N PRO A 18 38.25 -20.47 -51.97
CA PRO A 18 38.20 -19.35 -52.94
C PRO A 18 38.68 -19.70 -54.37
N SER A 19 38.38 -18.82 -55.35
CA SER A 19 39.01 -18.79 -56.69
C SER A 19 38.77 -17.44 -57.42
N PRO A 20 39.46 -17.10 -58.54
CA PRO A 20 40.68 -16.28 -58.59
C PRO A 20 40.52 -14.93 -59.34
N SER A 21 41.53 -14.05 -59.20
CA SER A 21 41.65 -12.75 -59.90
C SER A 21 41.91 -12.86 -61.41
N PRO A 22 41.42 -11.89 -62.22
CA PRO A 22 42.01 -11.55 -63.51
C PRO A 22 42.63 -10.13 -63.60
N THR A 23 43.69 -10.05 -64.40
CA THR A 23 44.64 -8.96 -64.73
C THR A 23 44.05 -7.95 -65.78
N PRO A 24 44.57 -6.70 -65.96
CA PRO A 24 43.84 -5.57 -66.54
C PRO A 24 44.19 -5.24 -68.02
N PRO A 25 43.46 -4.33 -68.69
CA PRO A 25 43.90 -3.66 -69.93
C PRO A 25 43.85 -2.09 -69.81
N PRO A 26 44.24 -1.29 -70.82
CA PRO A 26 45.45 -0.46 -70.84
C PRO A 26 45.22 1.06 -70.67
N THR A 27 46.31 1.81 -70.51
CA THR A 27 46.41 3.27 -70.36
C THR A 27 46.29 4.07 -71.66
N SER A 28 45.72 5.28 -71.58
CA SER A 28 45.84 6.37 -72.59
C SER A 28 45.43 7.74 -72.00
N PRO A 29 45.79 8.88 -72.64
CA PRO A 29 46.65 9.90 -72.02
C PRO A 29 45.94 11.10 -71.37
N SER A 30 46.74 11.80 -70.56
CA SER A 30 46.46 13.05 -69.83
C SER A 30 46.21 14.27 -70.73
N PRO A 31 45.25 15.15 -70.39
CA PRO A 31 45.25 16.55 -70.82
C PRO A 31 45.76 17.52 -69.72
N THR A 32 46.58 18.46 -70.16
CA THR A 32 47.24 19.57 -69.43
C THR A 32 46.22 20.68 -69.04
N PRO A 33 46.49 21.56 -68.06
CA PRO A 33 45.49 22.20 -67.19
C PRO A 33 44.93 23.52 -67.74
N THR A 34 43.74 23.89 -67.26
CA THR A 34 43.08 25.20 -67.46
C THR A 34 43.06 25.95 -66.12
N PRO A 35 43.28 27.29 -66.08
CA PRO A 35 43.58 28.02 -64.85
C PRO A 35 42.40 28.17 -63.88
N SER A 36 42.77 28.24 -62.60
CA SER A 36 41.90 28.34 -61.41
C SER A 36 41.26 29.72 -61.26
N PRO A 37 39.95 29.84 -60.94
CA PRO A 37 39.37 31.09 -60.47
C PRO A 37 39.63 31.32 -58.96
N THR A 38 39.96 32.56 -58.62
CA THR A 38 40.22 33.11 -57.28
C THR A 38 39.03 32.92 -56.31
N PRO A 39 39.26 32.65 -55.01
CA PRO A 39 38.19 32.37 -54.05
C PRO A 39 37.38 33.63 -53.68
N THR A 40 36.05 33.49 -53.67
CA THR A 40 35.08 34.43 -53.09
C THR A 40 35.16 34.38 -51.55
N PRO A 41 35.06 35.50 -50.81
CA PRO A 41 35.13 35.49 -49.36
C PRO A 41 33.97 34.70 -48.73
N SER A 42 34.31 33.80 -47.80
CA SER A 42 33.37 33.00 -47.01
C SER A 42 32.55 33.91 -46.08
N PRO A 43 31.21 33.74 -45.95
CA PRO A 43 30.43 34.49 -44.98
C PRO A 43 30.86 34.11 -43.55
N SER A 44 30.96 35.12 -42.70
CA SER A 44 31.26 34.98 -41.27
C SER A 44 30.27 34.01 -40.61
N PRO A 45 30.70 33.12 -39.68
CA PRO A 45 29.80 32.17 -39.04
C PRO A 45 28.75 32.94 -38.23
N SER A 46 27.48 32.74 -38.59
CA SER A 46 26.34 33.18 -37.80
C SER A 46 26.45 32.58 -36.39
N PRO A 47 26.18 33.33 -35.31
CA PRO A 47 26.22 32.77 -33.96
C PRO A 47 25.28 31.57 -33.89
N SER A 48 25.84 30.43 -33.51
CA SER A 48 25.08 29.21 -33.26
C SER A 48 24.01 29.51 -32.21
N PRO A 49 22.74 29.12 -32.41
CA PRO A 49 21.72 29.33 -31.39
C PRO A 49 22.19 28.67 -30.09
N SER A 50 22.16 29.42 -28.99
CA SER A 50 22.38 28.86 -27.65
C SER A 50 21.53 27.61 -27.49
N PRO A 51 22.06 26.50 -26.93
CA PRO A 51 21.27 25.29 -26.74
C PRO A 51 20.06 25.66 -25.88
N THR A 52 18.86 25.49 -26.42
CA THR A 52 17.62 25.58 -25.63
C THR A 52 17.81 24.72 -24.39
N PRO A 53 17.57 25.23 -23.17
CA PRO A 53 17.71 24.43 -21.97
C PRO A 53 16.90 23.14 -22.14
N LYS A 54 17.56 21.98 -22.11
CA LYS A 54 16.85 20.69 -22.16
C LYS A 54 15.86 20.68 -21.00
N GLY A 55 14.59 20.42 -21.30
CA GLY A 55 13.53 20.36 -20.28
C GLY A 55 13.85 19.36 -19.17
N ILE A 56 13.38 19.66 -17.96
CA ILE A 56 13.59 18.82 -16.77
C ILE A 56 12.56 17.69 -16.78
N VAL A 57 13.04 16.46 -16.54
CA VAL A 57 12.19 15.28 -16.32
C VAL A 57 12.33 14.86 -14.86
N LEU A 58 11.27 15.06 -14.07
CA LEU A 58 11.27 14.65 -12.66
C LEU A 58 11.08 13.14 -12.54
N ARG A 59 11.76 12.53 -11.58
CA ARG A 59 11.64 11.09 -11.28
C ARG A 59 11.04 10.92 -9.89
N VAL A 60 9.82 10.38 -9.85
CA VAL A 60 9.04 10.28 -8.61
C VAL A 60 8.88 8.81 -8.23
N ILE A 61 9.44 8.42 -7.10
CA ILE A 61 9.20 7.09 -6.52
C ILE A 61 7.87 7.11 -5.78
N THR A 62 7.03 6.13 -6.07
CA THR A 62 5.64 6.15 -5.63
C THR A 62 5.05 4.75 -5.58
N ARG A 63 3.92 4.62 -4.88
CA ARG A 63 3.07 3.43 -4.84
C ARG A 63 1.65 3.71 -5.32
N HIS A 64 1.38 4.94 -5.77
CA HIS A 64 0.07 5.30 -6.24
C HIS A 64 -0.27 4.50 -7.52
N PRO A 65 -1.51 4.03 -7.65
CA PRO A 65 -1.99 3.45 -8.89
C PRO A 65 -2.02 4.48 -10.04
N TYR A 66 -2.03 3.98 -11.28
CA TYR A 66 -1.92 4.83 -12.48
C TYR A 66 -3.13 5.76 -12.69
N ASP A 67 -4.29 5.42 -12.13
CA ASP A 67 -5.45 6.32 -12.07
C ASP A 67 -5.12 7.68 -11.43
N ILE A 68 -4.29 7.69 -10.38
CA ILE A 68 -3.78 8.91 -9.73
C ILE A 68 -2.63 9.51 -10.55
N LEU A 69 -1.67 8.68 -10.95
CA LEU A 69 -0.43 9.14 -11.58
C LEU A 69 -0.67 9.81 -12.94
N ASP A 70 -1.59 9.28 -13.74
CA ASP A 70 -1.90 9.82 -15.06
C ASP A 70 -2.60 11.18 -14.94
N VAL A 71 -3.59 11.30 -14.06
CA VAL A 71 -4.29 12.58 -13.80
C VAL A 71 -3.34 13.62 -13.22
N ALA A 72 -2.48 13.22 -12.27
CA ALA A 72 -1.48 14.11 -11.68
C ALA A 72 -0.49 14.62 -12.73
N LYS A 73 0.03 13.74 -13.59
CA LYS A 73 0.95 14.11 -14.66
C LYS A 73 0.30 15.08 -15.64
N GLU A 74 -0.92 14.76 -16.10
CA GLU A 74 -1.64 15.57 -17.07
C GLU A 74 -1.88 16.98 -16.55
N ARG A 75 -2.38 17.11 -15.32
CA ARG A 75 -2.72 18.42 -14.74
C ARG A 75 -1.47 19.21 -14.35
N PHE A 76 -0.47 18.56 -13.75
CA PHE A 76 0.76 19.24 -13.36
C PHE A 76 1.49 19.84 -14.55
N LEU A 77 1.68 19.08 -15.64
CA LEU A 77 2.42 19.57 -16.81
C LEU A 77 1.74 20.74 -17.52
N LYS A 78 0.44 20.98 -17.26
CA LYS A 78 -0.31 22.15 -17.75
C LYS A 78 -0.21 23.36 -16.82
N SER A 79 0.22 23.17 -15.57
CA SER A 79 0.30 24.21 -14.54
C SER A 79 1.36 25.27 -14.84
N GLU A 80 1.22 26.45 -14.22
CA GLU A 80 2.21 27.52 -14.31
C GLU A 80 3.53 27.15 -13.61
N LEU A 81 3.50 26.30 -12.59
CA LEU A 81 4.71 25.81 -11.91
C LEU A 81 5.54 24.92 -12.85
N ALA A 82 4.92 23.99 -13.59
CA ALA A 82 5.66 23.17 -14.55
C ALA A 82 6.31 24.03 -15.65
N LYS A 83 5.60 25.02 -16.19
CA LYS A 83 6.14 25.97 -17.18
C LYS A 83 7.29 26.81 -16.61
N LYS A 84 7.10 27.39 -15.42
CA LYS A 84 8.07 28.26 -14.74
C LYS A 84 9.39 27.54 -14.48
N TYR A 85 9.34 26.28 -14.05
CA TYR A 85 10.53 25.49 -13.73
C TYR A 85 11.02 24.62 -14.91
N ASN A 86 10.49 24.84 -16.12
CA ASN A 86 10.84 24.10 -17.34
C ASN A 86 10.75 22.57 -17.17
N ILE A 87 9.72 22.10 -16.45
CA ILE A 87 9.45 20.68 -16.24
C ILE A 87 8.59 20.20 -17.40
N VAL A 88 9.13 19.28 -18.19
CA VAL A 88 8.51 18.81 -19.43
C VAL A 88 7.93 17.41 -19.30
N ASP A 89 8.34 16.66 -18.28
CA ASP A 89 7.84 15.30 -18.06
C ASP A 89 7.99 14.85 -16.60
N ILE A 90 7.20 13.86 -16.22
CA ILE A 90 7.37 13.10 -14.98
C ILE A 90 7.51 11.62 -15.32
N LYS A 91 8.56 11.00 -14.78
CA LYS A 91 8.79 9.56 -14.81
C LYS A 91 8.43 8.95 -13.46
N TRP A 92 7.35 8.21 -13.43
CA TRP A 92 6.91 7.44 -12.27
C TRP A 92 7.79 6.21 -12.06
N LEU A 93 8.13 5.92 -10.81
CA LEU A 93 8.78 4.70 -10.37
C LEU A 93 7.83 3.99 -9.38
N PRO A 94 6.85 3.19 -9.89
CA PRO A 94 5.92 2.43 -9.07
C PRO A 94 6.64 1.21 -8.47
N ILE A 95 7.36 1.44 -7.37
CA ILE A 95 8.24 0.44 -6.75
C ILE A 95 7.60 -0.02 -5.44
N ASP A 96 7.74 -1.32 -5.14
CA ASP A 96 7.29 -1.87 -3.86
C ASP A 96 7.99 -1.15 -2.69
N PRO A 97 7.27 -0.68 -1.65
CA PRO A 97 7.85 0.01 -0.50
C PRO A 97 9.09 -0.65 0.10
N SER A 98 9.14 -1.99 0.14
CA SER A 98 10.27 -2.73 0.71
C SER A 98 11.58 -2.51 -0.07
N GLN A 99 11.49 -2.04 -1.31
CA GLN A 99 12.62 -1.81 -2.21
C GLN A 99 13.02 -0.34 -2.31
N TRP A 100 12.32 0.58 -1.65
CA TRP A 100 12.56 2.02 -1.83
C TRP A 100 13.96 2.46 -1.39
N ILE A 101 14.42 2.02 -0.23
CA ILE A 101 15.75 2.36 0.32
C ILE A 101 16.85 1.95 -0.66
N ASP A 102 16.85 0.68 -1.07
CA ASP A 102 17.84 0.13 -2.00
C ASP A 102 17.75 0.79 -3.38
N THR A 103 16.53 1.04 -3.87
CA THR A 103 16.30 1.67 -5.17
C THR A 103 16.82 3.11 -5.19
N ILE A 104 16.48 3.91 -4.17
CA ILE A 104 16.94 5.30 -4.06
C ILE A 104 18.47 5.33 -4.04
N ARG A 105 19.12 4.52 -3.20
CA ARG A 105 20.59 4.43 -3.12
C ARG A 105 21.23 3.98 -4.43
N ALA A 106 20.68 2.94 -5.05
CA ALA A 106 21.22 2.40 -6.30
C ALA A 106 21.07 3.35 -7.49
N LEU A 107 20.04 4.21 -7.49
CA LEU A 107 19.81 5.20 -8.53
C LEU A 107 20.56 6.52 -8.29
N ALA A 108 20.84 6.89 -7.03
CA ALA A 108 21.59 8.10 -6.67
C ALA A 108 23.00 8.16 -7.29
N THR A 109 23.60 7.02 -7.62
CA THR A 109 24.93 6.91 -8.24
C THR A 109 24.91 6.82 -9.76
N LYS A 110 23.71 6.85 -10.38
CA LYS A 110 23.52 6.69 -11.82
C LYS A 110 23.10 8.03 -12.45
N PRO A 111 23.99 8.73 -13.17
CA PRO A 111 23.68 10.04 -13.74
C PRO A 111 22.40 10.03 -14.61
N GLY A 112 21.49 10.97 -14.34
CA GLY A 112 20.21 11.12 -15.03
C GLY A 112 19.14 10.09 -14.61
N ARG A 113 19.39 9.33 -13.53
CA ARG A 113 18.46 8.34 -13.01
C ARG A 113 18.09 8.54 -11.55
N GLU A 114 18.64 9.56 -10.90
CA GLU A 114 18.41 9.92 -9.52
C GLU A 114 16.92 10.08 -9.21
N VAL A 115 16.52 9.85 -7.96
CA VAL A 115 15.14 10.06 -7.54
C VAL A 115 15.00 11.48 -7.00
N ASP A 116 13.98 12.19 -7.45
CA ASP A 116 13.73 13.58 -7.07
C ASP A 116 12.72 13.68 -5.93
N VAL A 117 11.62 12.95 -6.02
CA VAL A 117 10.50 13.05 -5.08
C VAL A 117 10.06 11.65 -4.66
N ALA A 118 9.71 11.51 -3.39
CA ALA A 118 9.01 10.36 -2.85
C ALA A 118 7.56 10.76 -2.60
N TRP A 119 6.58 9.99 -3.10
CA TRP A 119 5.17 10.34 -2.99
C TRP A 119 4.28 9.12 -2.77
N GLY A 120 3.55 9.10 -1.66
CA GLY A 120 2.64 8.03 -1.30
C GLY A 120 3.35 6.88 -0.58
N GLY A 121 2.79 6.38 0.51
CA GLY A 121 3.54 5.42 1.34
C GLY A 121 2.97 5.19 2.73
N GLY A 122 2.26 6.18 3.25
CA GLY A 122 1.99 6.33 4.66
C GLY A 122 3.20 6.90 5.44
N PRO A 123 2.98 7.47 6.64
CA PRO A 123 4.02 8.10 7.46
C PRO A 123 5.19 7.17 7.77
N THR A 124 4.85 5.92 8.08
CA THR A 124 5.76 4.83 8.43
C THR A 124 6.92 4.63 7.45
N LEU A 125 6.61 4.55 6.15
CA LEU A 125 7.63 4.39 5.11
C LEU A 125 8.55 5.61 5.08
N PHE A 126 7.99 6.81 5.18
CA PHE A 126 8.76 8.05 5.12
C PHE A 126 9.62 8.24 6.36
N ASP A 127 9.15 7.83 7.53
CA ASP A 127 9.92 7.86 8.78
C ASP A 127 11.13 6.90 8.67
N MET A 128 10.99 5.74 8.01
CA MET A 128 12.15 4.90 7.65
C MET A 128 13.12 5.60 6.68
N LEU A 129 12.61 6.31 5.66
CA LEU A 129 13.48 7.08 4.75
C LEU A 129 14.23 8.19 5.48
N ILE A 130 13.62 8.83 6.50
CA ILE A 130 14.28 9.81 7.37
C ILE A 130 15.40 9.14 8.15
N MET A 131 15.13 8.00 8.80
CA MET A 131 16.14 7.25 9.57
C MET A 131 17.34 6.83 8.71
N GLU A 132 17.10 6.47 7.45
CA GLU A 132 18.14 6.09 6.48
C GLU A 132 18.84 7.28 5.81
N GLY A 133 18.48 8.52 6.18
CA GLY A 133 19.06 9.76 5.66
C GLY A 133 18.74 10.03 4.19
N LEU A 134 17.59 9.54 3.70
CA LEU A 134 17.22 9.59 2.28
C LEU A 134 16.33 10.77 1.92
N LEU A 135 15.78 11.47 2.91
CA LEU A 135 14.98 12.69 2.72
C LEU A 135 15.79 13.91 3.15
N VAL A 136 15.56 15.03 2.47
CA VAL A 136 16.19 16.32 2.77
C VAL A 136 15.14 17.40 3.02
N PRO A 137 15.47 18.46 3.78
CA PRO A 137 14.57 19.56 4.07
C PRO A 137 13.87 20.15 2.84
N ILE A 138 12.56 20.35 2.97
CA ILE A 138 11.76 21.14 2.03
C ILE A 138 11.84 22.61 2.45
N THR A 139 12.37 23.45 1.56
CA THR A 139 12.76 24.83 1.86
C THR A 139 12.26 25.85 0.83
N SER A 140 11.69 25.41 -0.29
CA SER A 140 11.30 26.31 -1.39
C SER A 140 10.19 27.28 -0.98
N GLU A 141 10.25 28.50 -1.50
CA GLU A 141 9.20 29.50 -1.31
C GLU A 141 7.84 29.04 -1.83
N GLU A 142 7.81 28.25 -2.92
CA GLU A 142 6.54 27.75 -3.48
C GLU A 142 5.82 26.81 -2.52
N VAL A 143 6.57 25.93 -1.83
CA VAL A 143 5.97 25.09 -0.78
C VAL A 143 5.55 25.93 0.43
N MET A 144 6.36 26.90 0.83
CA MET A 144 6.04 27.75 1.99
C MET A 144 4.78 28.61 1.77
N LYS A 145 4.41 28.93 0.52
CA LYS A 145 3.15 29.64 0.19
C LYS A 145 1.90 28.79 0.42
N VAL A 146 1.98 27.48 0.18
CA VAL A 146 0.82 26.57 0.32
C VAL A 146 0.74 25.94 1.70
N LEU A 147 1.86 25.87 2.43
CA LEU A 147 1.94 25.26 3.75
C LEU A 147 0.92 25.77 4.78
N PRO A 148 0.57 27.07 4.85
CA PRO A 148 -0.45 27.57 5.77
C PRO A 148 -1.85 26.96 5.55
N ASP A 149 -2.10 26.41 4.37
CA ASP A 149 -3.37 25.78 4.01
C ASP A 149 -3.44 24.30 4.41
N ILE A 150 -2.30 23.73 4.84
CA ILE A 150 -2.21 22.35 5.28
C ILE A 150 -2.37 22.30 6.81
N PRO A 151 -3.37 21.59 7.34
CA PRO A 151 -3.48 21.35 8.77
C PRO A 151 -2.19 20.71 9.30
N LYS A 152 -1.66 21.18 10.43
CA LYS A 152 -0.45 20.60 11.02
C LYS A 152 -0.70 19.21 11.62
N GLU A 153 -1.90 19.04 12.16
CA GLU A 153 -2.34 17.82 12.80
C GLU A 153 -3.81 17.60 12.44
N ILE A 154 -4.20 16.35 12.25
CA ILE A 154 -5.59 15.92 12.13
C ILE A 154 -5.78 14.76 13.09
N SER A 155 -6.70 14.92 14.04
CA SER A 155 -7.08 13.88 14.99
C SER A 155 -5.88 13.21 15.68
N GLY A 156 -4.95 14.00 16.24
CA GLY A 156 -3.77 13.51 16.94
C GLY A 156 -2.61 13.06 16.04
N SER A 157 -2.84 12.91 14.73
CA SER A 157 -1.80 12.53 13.76
C SER A 157 -1.17 13.75 13.10
N SER A 158 0.15 13.86 13.16
CA SER A 158 0.87 14.95 12.49
C SER A 158 0.84 14.74 10.96
N MET A 159 0.48 15.80 10.24
CA MET A 159 0.42 15.87 8.77
C MET A 159 1.74 16.32 8.15
N MET A 160 2.76 16.51 8.97
CA MET A 160 4.12 16.82 8.55
C MET A 160 5.11 16.18 9.52
N ARG A 161 6.34 15.94 9.06
CA ARG A 161 7.45 15.62 9.97
C ARG A 161 8.50 16.69 9.89
N VAL A 162 9.00 17.03 11.07
CA VAL A 162 10.11 17.96 11.25
C VAL A 162 11.27 17.24 11.94
N ASP A 163 12.50 17.61 11.60
CA ASP A 163 13.68 17.20 12.37
C ASP A 163 13.80 17.99 13.68
N LYS A 164 14.89 17.76 14.42
CA LYS A 164 15.15 18.41 15.72
C LYS A 164 15.40 19.91 15.58
N GLU A 165 15.86 20.32 14.41
CA GLU A 165 16.16 21.68 14.03
C GLU A 165 14.91 22.42 13.50
N GLY A 166 13.79 21.72 13.33
CA GLY A 166 12.52 22.26 12.86
C GLY A 166 12.36 22.27 11.34
N ASN A 167 13.23 21.61 10.59
CA ASN A 167 13.14 21.52 9.14
C ASN A 167 12.12 20.46 8.72
N ILE A 168 11.28 20.79 7.73
CA ILE A 168 10.22 19.91 7.23
C ILE A 168 10.84 18.84 6.30
N LEU A 169 10.65 17.56 6.63
CA LEU A 169 11.18 16.43 5.85
C LEU A 169 10.12 15.80 4.93
N TRP A 170 8.86 15.80 5.34
CA TRP A 170 7.74 15.44 4.48
C TRP A 170 6.45 16.17 4.91
N ILE A 171 5.52 16.32 3.96
CA ILE A 171 4.20 16.92 4.16
C ILE A 171 3.14 15.96 3.61
N ALA A 172 2.01 15.80 4.28
CA ALA A 172 0.90 15.00 3.80
C ALA A 172 0.30 15.64 2.54
N ALA A 173 0.05 14.84 1.50
CA ALA A 173 -0.57 15.19 0.23
C ALA A 173 -2.03 14.72 0.13
N ALA A 174 -2.45 13.83 1.01
CA ALA A 174 -3.83 13.38 1.18
C ALA A 174 -3.99 12.89 2.63
N ILE A 175 -5.22 12.66 3.07
CA ILE A 175 -5.49 11.92 4.30
C ILE A 175 -6.17 10.60 3.98
N ALA A 176 -6.06 9.64 4.90
CA ALA A 176 -6.72 8.36 4.83
C ALA A 176 -7.25 7.97 6.21
N SER A 177 -8.47 7.48 6.23
CA SER A 177 -9.14 6.86 7.38
C SER A 177 -9.53 5.41 7.06
N PHE A 178 -9.73 4.61 8.11
CA PHE A 178 -9.88 3.16 8.00
C PHE A 178 -11.15 2.69 8.70
N GLY A 179 -11.89 1.80 8.06
CA GLY A 179 -13.22 1.40 8.51
C GLY A 179 -13.78 0.27 7.67
N PHE A 180 -15.09 0.27 7.45
CA PHE A 180 -15.74 -0.77 6.68
C PHE A 180 -16.86 -0.25 5.77
N THR A 181 -16.96 -0.86 4.60
CA THR A 181 -18.04 -0.66 3.64
C THR A 181 -19.14 -1.68 3.89
N ILE A 182 -20.33 -1.20 4.19
CA ILE A 182 -21.54 -1.98 4.42
C ILE A 182 -22.36 -2.05 3.15
N ASN A 183 -22.91 -3.22 2.83
CA ASN A 183 -24.00 -3.40 1.89
C ASN A 183 -25.32 -3.62 2.66
N LYS A 184 -26.18 -2.59 2.68
CA LYS A 184 -27.42 -2.53 3.47
C LYS A 184 -28.42 -3.63 3.09
N GLN A 185 -28.63 -3.87 1.79
CA GLN A 185 -29.48 -4.98 1.34
C GLN A 185 -28.94 -6.32 1.82
N ARG A 186 -27.63 -6.57 1.67
CA ARG A 186 -27.06 -7.86 2.04
C ARG A 186 -27.09 -8.10 3.56
N LEU A 187 -26.88 -7.07 4.39
CA LEU A 187 -27.10 -7.16 5.83
C LEU A 187 -28.54 -7.57 6.15
N ALA A 188 -29.53 -6.91 5.52
CA ALA A 188 -30.94 -7.20 5.72
C ALA A 188 -31.32 -8.62 5.26
N ASP A 189 -30.84 -9.06 4.09
CA ASP A 189 -31.07 -10.41 3.56
C ASP A 189 -30.58 -11.51 4.52
N TYR A 190 -29.45 -11.27 5.18
CA TYR A 190 -28.86 -12.19 6.15
C TYR A 190 -29.39 -12.01 7.58
N GLY A 191 -30.21 -10.99 7.84
CA GLY A 191 -30.69 -10.67 9.18
C GLY A 191 -29.58 -10.26 10.15
N LEU A 192 -28.49 -9.68 9.64
CA LEU A 192 -27.31 -9.32 10.43
C LEU A 192 -27.45 -7.94 11.08
N PRO A 193 -26.90 -7.74 12.29
CA PRO A 193 -26.84 -6.43 12.90
C PRO A 193 -25.95 -5.50 12.08
N THR A 194 -26.26 -4.21 12.12
CA THR A 194 -25.43 -3.18 11.51
C THR A 194 -24.21 -2.91 12.40
N PRO A 195 -22.97 -3.18 11.93
CA PRO A 195 -21.79 -2.98 12.76
C PRO A 195 -21.46 -1.50 12.91
N ASN A 196 -20.90 -1.14 14.07
CA ASN A 196 -20.41 0.20 14.37
C ASN A 196 -19.00 0.20 14.95
N ALA A 197 -18.43 -0.98 15.24
CA ALA A 197 -17.11 -1.17 15.83
C ALA A 197 -16.37 -2.32 15.14
N TRP A 198 -15.04 -2.33 15.14
CA TRP A 198 -14.23 -3.46 14.64
C TRP A 198 -14.62 -4.77 15.30
N LYS A 199 -14.81 -4.77 16.63
CA LYS A 199 -15.20 -5.96 17.39
C LYS A 199 -16.55 -6.56 16.97
N ASP A 200 -17.44 -5.76 16.37
CA ASP A 200 -18.75 -6.27 15.94
C ASP A 200 -18.60 -7.28 14.79
N LEU A 201 -17.58 -7.11 13.95
CA LEU A 201 -17.25 -8.02 12.84
C LEU A 201 -16.70 -9.38 13.32
N ALA A 202 -16.24 -9.44 14.57
CA ALA A 202 -15.80 -10.66 15.26
C ALA A 202 -16.94 -11.37 16.02
N SER A 203 -18.15 -10.81 16.02
CA SER A 203 -19.24 -11.35 16.84
C SER A 203 -19.79 -12.69 16.31
N PRO A 204 -20.39 -13.52 17.19
CA PRO A 204 -21.12 -14.73 16.81
C PRO A 204 -22.27 -14.47 15.83
N ASP A 205 -22.86 -13.27 15.83
CA ASP A 205 -23.98 -12.92 14.95
C ASP A 205 -23.59 -13.01 13.47
N PHE A 206 -22.35 -12.65 13.11
CA PHE A 206 -21.86 -12.79 11.73
C PHE A 206 -21.58 -14.25 11.34
N ALA A 207 -21.35 -15.12 12.33
CA ALA A 207 -21.06 -16.54 12.10
C ALA A 207 -22.29 -17.35 11.63
N ILE A 208 -23.52 -16.83 11.83
CA ILE A 208 -24.77 -17.52 11.41
C ILE A 208 -24.82 -17.79 9.90
N THR A 209 -24.06 -17.01 9.12
CA THR A 209 -23.99 -17.12 7.67
C THR A 209 -23.00 -18.19 7.19
N LEU A 210 -22.12 -18.68 8.07
CA LEU A 210 -21.10 -19.67 7.72
C LEU A 210 -21.73 -21.01 7.27
N PRO A 211 -21.21 -21.64 6.19
CA PRO A 211 -19.90 -21.39 5.58
C PRO A 211 -19.92 -20.36 4.43
N THR A 212 -20.98 -19.55 4.28
CA THR A 212 -21.02 -18.43 3.32
C THR A 212 -20.62 -17.14 4.06
N PRO A 213 -19.36 -16.68 3.97
CA PRO A 213 -18.90 -15.58 4.80
C PRO A 213 -19.62 -14.28 4.45
N SER A 214 -19.96 -13.49 5.46
CA SER A 214 -20.63 -12.20 5.31
C SER A 214 -19.70 -11.01 5.51
N VAL A 215 -18.49 -11.24 6.05
CA VAL A 215 -17.43 -10.24 6.14
C VAL A 215 -16.44 -10.42 4.97
N GLY A 216 -15.80 -9.35 4.52
CA GLY A 216 -14.70 -9.36 3.57
C GLY A 216 -13.46 -8.70 4.16
N ALA A 217 -12.33 -9.38 4.05
CA ALA A 217 -11.03 -8.87 4.47
C ALA A 217 -9.95 -9.29 3.46
N ALA A 218 -8.81 -8.60 3.42
CA ALA A 218 -7.70 -8.96 2.56
C ALA A 218 -6.55 -9.58 3.35
N ASP A 219 -5.80 -10.47 2.70
CA ASP A 219 -4.61 -11.08 3.24
C ASP A 219 -3.59 -9.99 3.66
N ALA A 220 -3.15 -10.03 4.92
CA ALA A 220 -2.16 -9.09 5.47
C ALA A 220 -0.83 -9.11 4.69
N THR A 221 -0.48 -10.23 4.06
CA THR A 221 0.73 -10.33 3.24
C THR A 221 0.59 -9.66 1.88
N LYS A 222 -0.64 -9.34 1.45
CA LYS A 222 -0.91 -8.80 0.10
C LYS A 222 -1.60 -7.42 0.10
N SER A 223 -2.13 -6.94 1.23
CA SER A 223 -2.82 -5.66 1.33
C SER A 223 -2.34 -4.81 2.51
N THR A 224 -1.60 -3.73 2.23
CA THR A 224 -1.11 -2.82 3.28
C THR A 224 -2.22 -2.05 4.01
N SER A 225 -3.34 -1.76 3.34
CA SER A 225 -4.46 -1.07 3.98
C SER A 225 -5.16 -1.99 4.99
N ASN A 226 -5.28 -3.29 4.69
CA ASN A 226 -5.81 -4.27 5.63
C ASN A 226 -4.81 -4.56 6.74
N THR A 227 -3.50 -4.67 6.44
CA THR A 227 -2.46 -4.73 7.47
C THR A 227 -2.58 -3.56 8.44
N ARG A 228 -2.76 -2.34 7.95
CA ARG A 228 -2.98 -1.16 8.81
C ARG A 228 -4.25 -1.29 9.65
N MET A 229 -5.35 -1.82 9.11
CA MET A 229 -6.56 -2.08 9.90
C MET A 229 -6.32 -3.11 11.01
N TYR A 230 -5.53 -4.15 10.75
CA TYR A 230 -5.13 -5.12 11.78
C TYR A 230 -4.25 -4.48 12.86
N GLU A 231 -3.29 -3.62 12.48
CA GLU A 231 -2.47 -2.85 13.43
C GLU A 231 -3.33 -1.89 14.28
N ILE A 232 -4.32 -1.22 13.68
CA ILE A 232 -5.27 -0.37 14.40
C ILE A 232 -6.00 -1.19 15.45
N ILE A 233 -6.52 -2.36 15.09
CA ILE A 233 -7.22 -3.25 16.03
C ILE A 233 -6.29 -3.70 17.16
N VAL A 234 -5.06 -4.14 16.85
CA VAL A 234 -4.06 -4.55 17.86
C VAL A 234 -3.74 -3.40 18.82
N GLN A 235 -3.54 -2.18 18.33
CA GLN A 235 -3.20 -1.04 19.21
C GLN A 235 -4.41 -0.48 19.96
N ALA A 236 -5.61 -0.56 19.39
CA ALA A 236 -6.85 -0.14 20.05
C ALA A 236 -7.21 -1.04 21.24
N TYR A 237 -7.02 -2.34 21.09
CA TYR A 237 -7.47 -3.36 22.04
C TYR A 237 -6.35 -3.96 22.89
N GLY A 238 -5.09 -3.70 22.54
CA GLY A 238 -3.94 -4.40 23.09
C GLY A 238 -3.70 -5.74 22.38
N TRP A 239 -2.49 -6.30 22.56
CA TRP A 239 -2.00 -7.45 21.80
C TRP A 239 -2.95 -8.66 21.81
N VAL A 240 -3.34 -9.13 22.99
CA VAL A 240 -4.16 -10.34 23.14
C VAL A 240 -5.57 -10.13 22.58
N GLU A 241 -6.27 -9.09 23.01
CA GLU A 241 -7.66 -8.86 22.63
C GLU A 241 -7.78 -8.46 21.15
N GLY A 242 -6.84 -7.66 20.64
CA GLY A 242 -6.79 -7.31 19.22
C GLY A 242 -6.62 -8.52 18.32
N TRP A 243 -5.75 -9.48 18.69
CA TRP A 243 -5.62 -10.73 17.94
C TRP A 243 -6.87 -11.59 18.01
N LYS A 244 -7.59 -11.64 19.15
CA LYS A 244 -8.88 -12.33 19.21
C LYS A 244 -9.88 -11.75 18.22
N ILE A 245 -10.00 -10.42 18.18
CA ILE A 245 -10.86 -9.73 17.21
C ILE A 245 -10.44 -10.06 15.77
N ILE A 246 -9.14 -9.98 15.46
CA ILE A 246 -8.63 -10.26 14.10
C ILE A 246 -8.91 -11.71 13.68
N THR A 247 -8.67 -12.68 14.56
CA THR A 247 -8.90 -14.10 14.27
C THR A 247 -10.38 -14.39 14.06
N LEU A 248 -11.27 -13.88 14.90
CA LEU A 248 -12.71 -14.12 14.79
C LEU A 248 -13.35 -13.34 13.62
N MET A 249 -12.92 -12.10 13.38
CA MET A 249 -13.28 -11.35 12.17
C MET A 249 -12.80 -12.10 10.92
N GLY A 250 -11.58 -12.64 10.97
CA GLY A 250 -11.03 -13.52 9.93
C GLY A 250 -11.89 -14.76 9.71
N ALA A 251 -12.38 -15.41 10.76
CA ALA A 251 -13.28 -16.56 10.66
C ALA A 251 -14.64 -16.17 10.02
N ASN A 252 -15.17 -14.98 10.32
CA ASN A 252 -16.39 -14.47 9.69
C ASN A 252 -16.17 -13.97 8.25
N ALA A 253 -14.91 -13.82 7.82
CA ALA A 253 -14.56 -13.18 6.56
C ALA A 253 -14.28 -14.17 5.42
N ARG A 254 -14.52 -13.70 4.20
CA ARG A 254 -13.81 -14.18 3.01
C ARG A 254 -12.51 -13.41 2.87
N ILE A 255 -11.40 -14.12 2.74
CA ILE A 255 -10.07 -13.52 2.54
C ILE A 255 -9.80 -13.30 1.05
N TYR A 256 -9.53 -12.06 0.67
CA TYR A 256 -9.18 -11.64 -0.69
C TYR A 256 -7.69 -11.32 -0.81
N ASP A 257 -7.18 -11.35 -2.04
CA ASP A 257 -5.77 -11.02 -2.29
C ASP A 257 -5.47 -9.52 -2.15
N GLU A 258 -6.44 -8.65 -2.38
CA GLU A 258 -6.23 -7.20 -2.30
C GLU A 258 -7.47 -6.46 -1.82
N SER A 259 -7.26 -5.29 -1.20
CA SER A 259 -8.34 -4.45 -0.67
C SER A 259 -9.32 -3.94 -1.73
N GLY A 260 -8.90 -3.83 -3.00
CA GLY A 260 -9.80 -3.46 -4.10
C GLY A 260 -10.86 -4.54 -4.36
N LEU A 261 -10.50 -5.81 -4.22
CA LEU A 261 -11.46 -6.92 -4.34
C LEU A 261 -12.45 -6.96 -3.18
N VAL A 262 -12.03 -6.56 -1.97
CA VAL A 262 -12.93 -6.40 -0.81
C VAL A 262 -13.98 -5.32 -1.09
N ARG A 263 -13.56 -4.17 -1.62
CA ARG A 263 -14.46 -3.10 -2.07
C ARG A 263 -15.46 -3.64 -3.10
N ASP A 264 -14.97 -4.28 -4.15
CA ASP A 264 -15.85 -4.74 -5.24
C ASP A 264 -16.84 -5.82 -4.77
N ALA A 265 -16.42 -6.67 -3.84
CA ALA A 265 -17.30 -7.65 -3.18
C ALA A 265 -18.42 -6.98 -2.38
N ALA A 266 -18.11 -5.91 -1.63
CA ALA A 266 -19.13 -5.14 -0.91
C ALA A 266 -20.10 -4.44 -1.88
N ILE A 267 -19.59 -3.87 -2.98
CA ILE A 267 -20.40 -3.22 -4.02
C ILE A 267 -21.38 -4.21 -4.65
N ARG A 268 -20.91 -5.40 -5.03
CA ARG A 268 -21.74 -6.48 -5.61
C ARG A 268 -22.67 -7.14 -4.60
N GLY A 269 -22.42 -6.95 -3.30
CA GLY A 269 -23.11 -7.68 -2.24
C GLY A 269 -22.72 -9.15 -2.20
N ASP A 270 -21.49 -9.50 -2.58
CA ASP A 270 -20.92 -10.84 -2.33
C ASP A 270 -20.65 -11.05 -0.83
N VAL A 271 -20.37 -9.95 -0.11
CA VAL A 271 -20.27 -9.87 1.34
C VAL A 271 -21.18 -8.75 1.86
N ALA A 272 -21.64 -8.85 3.10
CA ALA A 272 -22.45 -7.83 3.74
C ALA A 272 -21.61 -6.64 4.21
N VAL A 273 -20.37 -6.91 4.65
CA VAL A 273 -19.45 -5.89 5.18
C VAL A 273 -18.04 -6.20 4.70
N GLY A 274 -17.31 -5.22 4.18
CA GLY A 274 -15.90 -5.36 3.82
C GLY A 274 -15.05 -4.33 4.55
N ILE A 275 -13.95 -4.73 5.20
CA ILE A 275 -13.02 -3.76 5.79
C ILE A 275 -12.25 -3.03 4.68
N THR A 276 -12.31 -1.70 4.68
CA THR A 276 -11.82 -0.86 3.59
C THR A 276 -11.21 0.44 4.10
N ILE A 277 -10.23 0.93 3.37
CA ILE A 277 -9.80 2.33 3.45
C ILE A 277 -10.88 3.25 2.86
N ASP A 278 -10.95 4.48 3.36
CA ASP A 278 -12.03 5.43 3.09
C ASP A 278 -12.35 5.67 1.61
N PHE A 279 -11.36 5.93 0.75
CA PHE A 279 -11.60 6.19 -0.67
C PHE A 279 -12.23 4.99 -1.39
N TYR A 280 -11.98 3.77 -0.93
CA TYR A 280 -12.71 2.59 -1.43
C TYR A 280 -14.15 2.56 -0.94
N GLY A 281 -14.40 2.90 0.32
CA GLY A 281 -15.77 3.02 0.84
C GLY A 281 -16.57 4.12 0.18
N TYR A 282 -15.98 5.30 0.01
CA TYR A 282 -16.60 6.41 -0.72
C TYR A 282 -16.82 6.05 -2.20
N THR A 283 -15.90 5.31 -2.82
CA THR A 283 -16.09 4.81 -4.19
C THR A 283 -17.27 3.83 -4.26
N ALA A 284 -17.39 2.94 -3.28
CA ALA A 284 -18.52 2.02 -3.19
C ALA A 284 -19.85 2.78 -3.00
N GLN A 285 -19.88 3.79 -2.12
CA GLN A 285 -21.02 4.69 -1.95
C GLN A 285 -21.39 5.43 -3.24
N LEU A 286 -20.41 5.91 -4.01
CA LEU A 286 -20.69 6.59 -5.27
C LEU A 286 -21.26 5.64 -6.33
N GLN A 287 -20.73 4.42 -6.42
CA GLN A 287 -21.15 3.44 -7.42
C GLN A 287 -22.48 2.77 -7.07
N ASN A 288 -22.79 2.61 -5.78
CA ASN A 288 -24.01 1.97 -5.31
C ASN A 288 -24.61 2.72 -4.09
N PRO A 289 -25.11 3.96 -4.27
CA PRO A 289 -25.47 4.86 -3.16
C PRO A 289 -26.64 4.38 -2.30
N GLU A 290 -27.53 3.58 -2.87
CA GLU A 290 -28.68 3.03 -2.12
C GLU A 290 -28.25 1.92 -1.17
N GLN A 291 -27.22 1.16 -1.52
CA GLN A 291 -26.82 -0.06 -0.80
C GLN A 291 -25.52 0.09 -0.03
N CYS A 292 -24.53 0.79 -0.58
CA CYS A 292 -23.24 0.93 0.04
C CYS A 292 -23.19 2.10 1.02
N GLU A 293 -22.55 1.89 2.16
CA GLU A 293 -22.23 2.92 3.16
C GLU A 293 -20.86 2.62 3.75
N TYR A 294 -19.96 3.59 3.71
CA TYR A 294 -18.71 3.55 4.45
C TYR A 294 -18.95 4.02 5.87
N ARG A 295 -18.40 3.29 6.84
CA ARG A 295 -18.51 3.63 8.25
C ARG A 295 -17.16 3.61 8.92
N LEU A 296 -16.92 4.67 9.70
CA LEU A 296 -15.82 4.76 10.63
C LEU A 296 -16.19 4.04 11.94
N PRO A 297 -15.32 3.15 12.46
CA PRO A 297 -15.53 2.45 13.71
C PRO A 297 -15.56 3.40 14.93
N MET A 298 -16.53 3.24 15.82
CA MET A 298 -16.67 4.04 17.05
C MET A 298 -15.69 3.64 18.16
N ASP A 299 -15.18 2.40 18.09
CA ASP A 299 -14.13 1.85 18.96
C ASP A 299 -12.72 2.29 18.54
N GLY A 300 -12.62 3.09 17.48
CA GLY A 300 -11.42 3.84 17.14
C GLY A 300 -10.84 3.49 15.77
N THR A 301 -10.31 4.51 15.11
CA THR A 301 -9.54 4.41 13.88
C THR A 301 -8.32 5.32 13.96
N ILE A 302 -7.64 5.56 12.83
CA ILE A 302 -6.64 6.61 12.70
C ILE A 302 -6.93 7.44 11.46
N VAL A 303 -6.46 8.68 11.47
CA VAL A 303 -6.39 9.51 10.27
C VAL A 303 -4.93 9.75 9.96
N ASN A 304 -4.41 9.14 8.89
CA ASN A 304 -3.01 9.27 8.54
C ASN A 304 -2.83 10.13 7.28
N GLY A 305 -1.77 10.93 7.29
CA GLY A 305 -1.34 11.67 6.13
C GLY A 305 -0.60 10.76 5.15
N ASP A 306 -0.91 10.89 3.85
CA ASP A 306 -0.14 10.23 2.80
C ASP A 306 1.00 11.14 2.33
N PRO A 307 2.27 10.83 2.63
CA PRO A 307 3.33 11.83 2.52
C PRO A 307 3.81 12.13 1.09
N ILE A 308 4.37 13.31 0.92
CA ILE A 308 5.25 13.70 -0.18
C ILE A 308 6.53 14.35 0.37
N ALA A 309 7.68 14.03 -0.21
CA ALA A 309 8.98 14.49 0.27
C ALA A 309 10.01 14.72 -0.84
N LEU A 310 11.00 15.57 -0.54
CA LEU A 310 12.19 15.76 -1.38
C LEU A 310 13.25 14.70 -1.04
N VAL A 311 13.73 14.00 -2.07
CA VAL A 311 14.72 12.94 -1.91
C VAL A 311 16.14 13.51 -2.04
N TYR A 312 17.06 13.06 -1.18
CA TYR A 312 18.44 13.58 -1.11
C TYR A 312 19.20 13.52 -2.44
N SER A 313 18.86 12.56 -3.30
CA SER A 313 19.53 12.33 -4.58
C SER A 313 19.15 13.31 -5.68
N SER A 314 18.12 14.15 -5.48
CA SER A 314 17.60 15.04 -6.52
C SER A 314 18.70 15.94 -7.09
N LYS A 315 18.81 15.96 -8.43
CA LYS A 315 19.65 16.92 -9.16
C LYS A 315 18.89 18.17 -9.58
N HIS A 316 17.59 18.21 -9.31
CA HIS A 316 16.68 19.30 -9.66
C HIS A 316 15.81 19.70 -8.45
N PRO A 317 16.41 20.04 -7.29
CA PRO A 317 15.66 20.23 -6.04
C PRO A 317 14.63 21.37 -6.09
N GLU A 318 14.87 22.41 -6.88
CA GLU A 318 13.90 23.50 -7.07
C GLU A 318 12.67 23.03 -7.87
N ALA A 319 12.89 22.31 -8.98
CA ALA A 319 11.83 21.76 -9.81
C ALA A 319 11.04 20.66 -9.08
N ALA A 320 11.74 19.81 -8.33
CA ALA A 320 11.13 18.78 -7.48
C ALA A 320 10.19 19.41 -6.44
N GLN A 321 10.64 20.48 -5.78
CA GLN A 321 9.81 21.20 -4.82
C GLN A 321 8.68 21.99 -5.47
N ALA A 322 8.81 22.43 -6.73
CA ALA A 322 7.69 23.00 -7.48
C ALA A 322 6.58 21.96 -7.71
N PHE A 323 6.94 20.70 -8.00
CA PHE A 323 5.97 19.60 -8.05
C PHE A 323 5.34 19.34 -6.68
N ILE A 324 6.14 19.32 -5.60
CA ILE A 324 5.62 19.17 -4.23
C ILE A 324 4.63 20.29 -3.89
N ALA A 325 4.97 21.55 -4.19
CA ALA A 325 4.10 22.71 -3.97
C ALA A 325 2.78 22.58 -4.73
N TRP A 326 2.83 22.15 -5.99
CA TRP A 326 1.63 21.90 -6.78
C TRP A 326 0.76 20.82 -6.15
N VAL A 327 1.31 19.66 -5.80
CA VAL A 327 0.57 18.55 -5.17
C VAL A 327 -0.15 18.99 -3.87
N LEU A 328 0.46 19.90 -3.10
CA LEU A 328 -0.09 20.43 -1.85
C LEU A 328 -1.10 21.58 -2.06
N SER A 329 -1.05 22.24 -3.22
CA SER A 329 -1.92 23.38 -3.53
C SER A 329 -3.39 22.97 -3.72
N PRO A 330 -4.36 23.89 -3.56
CA PRO A 330 -5.75 23.61 -3.91
C PRO A 330 -5.91 23.14 -5.36
N GLU A 331 -5.13 23.70 -6.30
CA GLU A 331 -5.12 23.28 -7.71
C GLU A 331 -4.69 21.82 -7.87
N GLY A 332 -3.57 21.41 -7.27
CA GLY A 332 -3.11 20.01 -7.38
C GLY A 332 -4.01 19.04 -6.63
N GLN A 333 -4.62 19.45 -5.52
CA GLN A 333 -5.55 18.61 -4.75
C GLN A 333 -6.85 18.33 -5.51
N THR A 334 -7.16 19.08 -6.58
CA THR A 334 -8.32 18.78 -7.44
C THR A 334 -8.25 17.38 -8.06
N ILE A 335 -7.07 16.75 -8.14
CA ILE A 335 -6.94 15.37 -8.64
C ILE A 335 -7.76 14.40 -7.77
N TRP A 336 -7.86 14.66 -6.47
CA TRP A 336 -8.59 13.81 -5.53
C TRP A 336 -10.10 13.84 -5.73
N MET A 337 -10.60 14.93 -6.32
CA MET A 337 -12.02 15.12 -6.63
C MET A 337 -12.48 14.26 -7.81
N HIS A 338 -11.56 13.72 -8.60
CA HIS A 338 -11.89 12.86 -9.74
C HIS A 338 -12.67 11.63 -9.27
N PRO A 339 -13.86 11.31 -9.83
CA PRO A 339 -14.72 10.22 -9.34
C PRO A 339 -14.06 8.84 -9.29
N ASN A 340 -13.09 8.57 -10.18
CA ASN A 340 -12.34 7.31 -10.18
C ASN A 340 -11.22 7.25 -9.12
N ILE A 341 -10.81 8.40 -8.55
CA ILE A 341 -9.76 8.48 -7.53
C ILE A 341 -10.41 8.62 -6.14
N ASN A 342 -11.33 9.58 -6.01
CA ASN A 342 -12.23 9.75 -4.89
C ASN A 342 -11.57 9.74 -3.50
N ARG A 343 -10.47 10.48 -3.37
CA ARG A 343 -9.60 10.44 -2.17
C ARG A 343 -9.80 11.67 -1.30
N MET A 344 -9.55 11.55 0.00
CA MET A 344 -9.62 12.69 0.91
C MET A 344 -8.43 13.63 0.73
N PRO A 345 -8.69 14.93 0.45
CA PRO A 345 -7.62 15.92 0.39
C PRO A 345 -7.12 16.23 1.80
N VAL A 346 -5.85 16.63 1.90
CA VAL A 346 -5.32 17.20 3.16
C VAL A 346 -5.54 18.71 3.23
N ASN A 347 -5.54 19.40 2.09
CA ASN A 347 -5.79 20.82 1.99
C ASN A 347 -7.30 21.07 1.83
N PRO A 348 -8.02 21.56 2.87
CA PRO A 348 -9.46 21.76 2.79
C PRO A 348 -9.88 22.82 1.76
N LYS A 349 -8.97 23.73 1.36
CA LYS A 349 -9.31 24.75 0.36
C LYS A 349 -9.57 24.18 -1.03
N VAL A 350 -9.22 22.91 -1.30
CA VAL A 350 -9.65 22.27 -2.54
C VAL A 350 -11.17 22.31 -2.70
N PHE A 351 -11.93 22.25 -1.60
CA PHE A 351 -13.40 22.31 -1.65
C PHE A 351 -13.95 23.69 -2.06
N GLU A 352 -13.09 24.71 -2.13
CA GLU A 352 -13.43 26.05 -2.63
C GLU A 352 -13.22 26.17 -4.15
N THR A 353 -12.48 25.24 -4.76
CA THR A 353 -12.27 25.17 -6.22
C THR A 353 -13.54 24.73 -6.95
N PRO A 354 -13.70 25.00 -8.26
CA PRO A 354 -14.84 24.52 -9.04
C PRO A 354 -15.05 23.01 -8.91
N GLU A 355 -13.99 22.20 -9.05
CA GLU A 355 -14.05 20.75 -8.92
C GLU A 355 -14.43 20.31 -7.50
N GLY A 356 -13.99 21.04 -6.48
CA GLY A 356 -14.34 20.76 -5.09
C GLY A 356 -15.81 21.10 -4.76
N GLN A 357 -16.35 22.17 -5.32
CA GLN A 357 -17.75 22.57 -5.16
C GLN A 357 -18.72 21.56 -5.80
N GLU A 358 -18.27 20.83 -6.81
CA GLU A 358 -19.01 19.71 -7.42
C GLU A 358 -19.02 18.43 -6.57
N ARG A 359 -18.29 18.40 -5.44
CA ARG A 359 -18.13 17.23 -4.56
C ARG A 359 -18.63 17.46 -3.11
N PRO A 360 -19.90 17.87 -2.91
CA PRO A 360 -20.46 18.06 -1.56
C PRO A 360 -20.54 16.75 -0.74
N ASP A 361 -20.58 15.61 -1.43
CA ASP A 361 -20.49 14.28 -0.82
C ASP A 361 -19.12 14.05 -0.17
N LEU A 362 -18.05 14.38 -0.89
CA LEU A 362 -16.68 14.21 -0.42
C LEU A 362 -16.33 15.23 0.67
N LYS A 363 -16.90 16.45 0.59
CA LYS A 363 -16.77 17.44 1.66
C LYS A 363 -17.40 16.95 2.97
N ARG A 364 -18.59 16.35 2.90
CA ARG A 364 -19.25 15.78 4.08
C ARG A 364 -18.41 14.65 4.70
N ALA A 365 -17.91 13.74 3.86
CA ALA A 365 -17.00 12.69 4.28
C ALA A 365 -15.74 13.25 4.97
N TYR A 366 -15.13 14.31 4.41
CA TYR A 366 -14.01 15.00 5.03
C TYR A 366 -14.36 15.54 6.42
N ASP A 367 -15.48 16.26 6.54
CA ASP A 367 -15.94 16.82 7.82
C ASP A 367 -16.27 15.74 8.87
N GLU A 368 -16.69 14.55 8.43
CA GLU A 368 -16.90 13.37 9.28
C GLU A 368 -15.57 12.74 9.72
N THR A 369 -14.60 12.59 8.80
CA THR A 369 -13.25 12.11 9.10
C THR A 369 -12.55 12.98 10.15
N LEU A 370 -12.73 14.32 10.10
CA LEU A 370 -12.17 15.23 11.11
C LEU A 370 -12.77 15.04 12.51
N LYS A 371 -13.93 14.38 12.63
CA LYS A 371 -14.62 14.09 13.90
C LYS A 371 -14.48 12.64 14.34
N ALA A 372 -13.73 11.83 13.58
CA ALA A 372 -13.59 10.40 13.83
C ALA A 372 -13.06 10.14 15.25
N ALA A 373 -13.57 9.09 15.89
CA ALA A 373 -12.96 8.56 17.10
C ALA A 373 -11.60 7.96 16.73
N VAL A 374 -10.53 8.55 17.26
CA VAL A 374 -9.15 8.14 16.94
C VAL A 374 -8.48 7.50 18.14
N ILE A 375 -7.69 6.46 17.87
CA ILE A 375 -6.82 5.86 18.87
C ILE A 375 -5.47 6.60 18.91
N LYS A 376 -4.77 6.49 20.03
CA LYS A 376 -3.35 6.84 20.07
C LYS A 376 -2.56 5.73 19.38
N PHE A 377 -2.22 5.97 18.11
CA PHE A 377 -1.46 5.03 17.30
C PHE A 377 0.03 5.37 17.30
N SER A 378 0.87 4.34 17.35
CA SER A 378 2.32 4.45 17.20
C SER A 378 2.77 3.75 15.92
N ASP A 379 3.21 4.53 14.93
CA ASP A 379 3.80 4.00 13.69
C ASP A 379 5.10 3.23 13.96
N GLU A 380 5.90 3.67 14.94
CA GLU A 380 7.13 2.98 15.37
C GLU A 380 6.82 1.60 15.96
N LEU A 381 5.77 1.53 16.79
CA LEU A 381 5.34 0.27 17.37
C LEU A 381 4.81 -0.69 16.29
N ALA A 382 3.97 -0.20 15.36
CA ALA A 382 3.48 -0.99 14.23
C ALA A 382 4.63 -1.59 13.41
N LEU A 383 5.61 -0.77 13.01
CA LEU A 383 6.81 -1.21 12.29
C LEU A 383 7.58 -2.31 13.00
N SER A 384 7.67 -2.22 14.33
CA SER A 384 8.48 -3.14 15.11
C SER A 384 8.06 -4.59 14.96
N TYR A 385 6.79 -4.86 14.65
CA TYR A 385 6.22 -6.21 14.51
C TYR A 385 5.49 -6.48 13.17
N GLU A 386 5.44 -5.52 12.24
CA GLU A 386 4.59 -5.58 11.02
C GLU A 386 4.69 -6.91 10.27
N GLU A 387 5.90 -7.38 9.98
CA GLU A 387 6.10 -8.62 9.21
C GLU A 387 5.73 -9.85 10.02
N ALA A 388 6.05 -9.87 11.32
CA ALA A 388 5.60 -10.94 12.19
C ALA A 388 4.06 -11.02 12.20
N LEU A 389 3.36 -9.88 12.30
CA LEU A 389 1.89 -9.81 12.23
C LEU A 389 1.36 -10.32 10.90
N ARG A 390 1.90 -9.83 9.77
CA ARG A 390 1.45 -10.21 8.42
C ARG A 390 1.54 -11.71 8.19
N TRP A 391 2.68 -12.29 8.54
CA TRP A 391 2.95 -13.71 8.33
C TRP A 391 2.25 -14.61 9.34
N PHE A 392 2.03 -14.13 10.57
CA PHE A 392 1.20 -14.84 11.55
C PHE A 392 -0.27 -14.87 11.15
N PHE A 393 -0.82 -13.75 10.68
CA PHE A 393 -2.17 -13.69 10.08
C PHE A 393 -2.30 -14.70 8.94
N TYR A 394 -1.31 -14.72 8.04
CA TYR A 394 -1.32 -15.66 6.93
C TYR A 394 -1.32 -17.12 7.40
N ALA A 395 -0.40 -17.47 8.31
CA ALA A 395 -0.24 -18.84 8.81
C ALA A 395 -1.42 -19.33 9.64
N THR A 396 -2.08 -18.46 10.42
CA THR A 396 -3.11 -18.88 11.38
C THR A 396 -4.53 -18.62 10.88
N ILE A 397 -4.75 -17.65 9.99
CA ILE A 397 -6.11 -17.31 9.52
C ILE A 397 -6.30 -17.65 8.05
N THR A 398 -5.34 -17.30 7.19
CA THR A 398 -5.50 -17.45 5.74
C THR A 398 -5.27 -18.89 5.28
N ARG A 399 -4.26 -19.58 5.84
CA ARG A 399 -3.90 -20.94 5.46
C ARG A 399 -4.86 -22.00 5.99
N PRO A 400 -5.10 -22.10 7.31
CA PRO A 400 -6.06 -23.06 7.89
C PRO A 400 -7.50 -22.52 7.89
N HIS A 401 -7.83 -21.61 6.96
CA HIS A 401 -9.06 -20.82 6.99
C HIS A 401 -10.33 -21.66 7.12
N GLY A 402 -10.46 -22.72 6.31
CA GLY A 402 -11.63 -23.59 6.35
C GLY A 402 -11.86 -24.22 7.74
N LYS A 403 -10.78 -24.65 8.41
CA LYS A 403 -10.87 -25.23 9.75
C LYS A 403 -11.20 -24.16 10.80
N LEU A 404 -10.59 -22.98 10.72
CA LEU A 404 -10.94 -21.85 11.59
C LEU A 404 -12.43 -21.50 11.48
N GLN A 405 -12.97 -21.41 10.26
CA GLN A 405 -14.38 -21.12 10.01
C GLN A 405 -15.31 -22.21 10.55
N GLU A 406 -14.94 -23.48 10.37
CA GLU A 406 -15.68 -24.62 10.92
C GLU A 406 -15.79 -24.52 12.44
N VAL A 407 -14.66 -24.37 13.14
CA VAL A 407 -14.63 -24.33 14.60
C VAL A 407 -15.37 -23.11 15.14
N TRP A 408 -15.15 -21.94 14.54
CA TRP A 408 -15.85 -20.73 14.96
C TRP A 408 -17.37 -20.83 14.77
N LYS A 409 -17.80 -21.38 13.62
CA LYS A 409 -19.21 -21.64 13.35
C LYS A 409 -19.83 -22.51 14.44
N GLU A 410 -19.19 -23.62 14.80
CA GLU A 410 -19.72 -24.54 15.82
C GLU A 410 -19.79 -23.88 17.21
N LEU A 411 -18.77 -23.11 17.60
CA LEU A 411 -18.79 -22.32 18.85
C LEU A 411 -19.94 -21.32 18.87
N ALA A 412 -20.08 -20.52 17.80
CA ALA A 412 -21.12 -19.51 17.70
C ALA A 412 -22.52 -20.13 17.73
N LEU A 413 -22.75 -21.21 16.99
CA LEU A 413 -24.02 -21.95 17.01
C LEU A 413 -24.34 -22.52 18.38
N ALA A 414 -23.37 -23.11 19.07
CA ALA A 414 -23.57 -23.64 20.41
C ALA A 414 -23.97 -22.52 21.39
N TYR A 415 -23.34 -21.36 21.30
CA TYR A 415 -23.69 -20.20 22.12
C TYR A 415 -25.08 -19.64 21.78
N LEU A 416 -25.34 -19.34 20.50
CA LEU A 416 -26.60 -18.74 20.04
C LEU A 416 -27.81 -19.64 20.27
N THR A 417 -27.62 -20.96 20.35
CA THR A 417 -28.68 -21.93 20.68
C THR A 417 -28.77 -22.26 22.17
N GLY A 418 -27.97 -21.61 23.03
CA GLY A 418 -28.00 -21.78 24.48
C GLY A 418 -27.39 -23.08 25.00
N LYS A 419 -26.57 -23.78 24.20
CA LYS A 419 -25.87 -25.02 24.60
C LYS A 419 -24.64 -24.74 25.46
N ILE A 420 -24.02 -23.57 25.30
CA ILE A 420 -22.92 -23.10 26.15
C ILE A 420 -23.24 -21.68 26.65
N THR A 421 -22.71 -21.34 27.82
CA THR A 421 -22.83 -20.00 28.40
C THR A 421 -21.87 -19.01 27.72
N GLU A 422 -22.09 -17.72 27.93
CA GLU A 422 -21.15 -16.67 27.49
C GLU A 422 -19.74 -16.87 28.10
N GLU A 423 -19.67 -17.29 29.36
CA GLU A 423 -18.39 -17.60 30.03
C GLU A 423 -17.66 -18.76 29.33
N GLN A 424 -18.38 -19.83 28.99
CA GLN A 424 -17.82 -20.96 28.25
C GLN A 424 -17.35 -20.54 26.85
N LEU A 425 -18.15 -19.73 26.13
CA LEU A 425 -17.76 -19.18 24.84
C LEU A 425 -16.47 -18.36 24.96
N ASN A 426 -16.39 -17.45 25.94
CA ASN A 426 -15.23 -16.58 26.12
C ASN A 426 -13.95 -17.37 26.44
N ASN A 427 -14.06 -18.46 27.22
CA ASN A 427 -12.94 -19.35 27.47
C ASN A 427 -12.48 -20.07 26.20
N LEU A 428 -13.42 -20.63 25.42
CA LEU A 428 -13.12 -21.28 24.15
C LEU A 428 -12.55 -20.31 23.11
N ILE A 429 -13.02 -19.06 23.07
CA ILE A 429 -12.44 -17.98 22.25
C ILE A 429 -11.00 -17.68 22.69
N ASP A 430 -10.74 -17.63 24.00
CA ASP A 430 -9.40 -17.44 24.52
C ASP A 430 -8.46 -18.57 24.06
N ASP A 431 -8.89 -19.82 24.11
CA ASP A 431 -8.09 -20.93 23.60
C ASP A 431 -7.96 -20.93 22.06
N LEU A 432 -9.00 -20.51 21.34
CA LEU A 432 -9.03 -20.44 19.88
C LEU A 432 -8.12 -19.33 19.32
N ALA A 433 -8.11 -18.17 19.96
CA ALA A 433 -7.65 -16.94 19.32
C ALA A 433 -6.63 -16.13 20.14
N ASN A 434 -6.34 -16.49 21.40
CA ASN A 434 -5.28 -15.84 22.16
C ASN A 434 -3.90 -16.20 21.55
N PRO A 435 -3.12 -15.22 21.07
CA PRO A 435 -1.83 -15.50 20.43
C PRO A 435 -0.77 -16.00 21.43
N GLU A 436 -0.89 -15.63 22.71
CA GLU A 436 0.03 -16.05 23.78
C GLU A 436 -0.23 -17.48 24.26
N LYS A 437 -1.34 -18.10 23.86
CA LYS A 437 -1.59 -19.53 24.04
C LYS A 437 -1.07 -20.37 22.87
N LEU A 438 -0.53 -19.77 21.79
CA LEU A 438 -0.10 -20.53 20.60
C LEU A 438 1.35 -20.91 20.81
N LYS A 439 1.58 -22.14 21.24
CA LYS A 439 2.94 -22.66 21.37
C LYS A 439 3.48 -23.09 20.02
N PHE A 440 4.70 -22.66 19.69
CA PHE A 440 5.41 -23.08 18.49
C PHE A 440 6.91 -23.15 18.78
N LYS A 441 7.68 -23.85 17.94
CA LYS A 441 9.14 -23.91 18.09
C LYS A 441 9.81 -22.88 17.20
N ASP A 442 10.82 -22.19 17.72
CA ASP A 442 11.71 -21.40 16.87
C ASP A 442 12.49 -22.36 15.94
N PRO A 443 12.41 -22.20 14.61
CA PRO A 443 13.04 -23.13 13.68
C PRO A 443 14.57 -23.20 13.75
N GLU A 444 15.22 -22.17 14.29
CA GLU A 444 16.69 -22.14 14.41
C GLU A 444 17.14 -22.67 15.78
N THR A 445 16.51 -22.22 16.86
CA THR A 445 16.96 -22.56 18.23
C THR A 445 16.28 -23.80 18.81
N GLY A 446 15.11 -24.18 18.28
CA GLY A 446 14.25 -25.22 18.83
C GLY A 446 13.55 -24.82 20.14
N GLU A 447 13.67 -23.57 20.58
CA GLU A 447 13.03 -23.03 21.77
C GLU A 447 11.50 -23.01 21.59
N GLU A 448 10.75 -23.44 22.62
CA GLU A 448 9.29 -23.29 22.64
C GLU A 448 8.94 -21.83 22.98
N LEU A 449 8.18 -21.20 22.08
CA LEU A 449 7.76 -19.81 22.16
C LEU A 449 6.24 -19.69 22.10
N VAL A 450 5.75 -18.50 22.45
CA VAL A 450 4.38 -18.07 22.20
C VAL A 450 4.39 -16.78 21.39
N PHE A 451 3.29 -16.47 20.69
CA PHE A 451 3.23 -15.27 19.85
C PHE A 451 2.86 -14.02 20.66
N SER A 452 3.74 -13.63 21.59
CA SER A 452 3.63 -12.36 22.32
C SER A 452 4.15 -11.19 21.49
N GLU A 453 3.79 -9.96 21.88
CA GLU A 453 4.25 -8.73 21.22
C GLU A 453 5.79 -8.66 21.18
N GLU A 454 6.45 -9.02 22.28
CA GLU A 454 7.91 -9.02 22.38
C GLU A 454 8.56 -10.07 21.48
N VAL A 455 7.95 -11.25 21.34
CA VAL A 455 8.43 -12.28 20.40
C VAL A 455 8.24 -11.80 18.96
N ALA A 456 7.08 -11.21 18.64
CA ALA A 456 6.81 -10.66 17.32
C ALA A 456 7.85 -9.59 16.92
N LYS A 457 8.16 -8.65 17.83
CA LYS A 457 9.24 -7.66 17.64
C LYS A 457 10.59 -8.31 17.39
N ARG A 458 10.94 -9.29 18.23
CA ARG A 458 12.25 -9.99 18.18
C ARG A 458 12.47 -10.70 16.84
N ILE A 459 11.45 -11.33 16.27
CA ILE A 459 11.57 -12.12 15.04
C ILE A 459 11.32 -11.30 13.76
N ASN A 460 10.73 -10.10 13.87
CA ASN A 460 10.30 -9.26 12.74
C ASN A 460 11.40 -9.05 11.68
N THR A 461 12.58 -8.58 12.12
CA THR A 461 13.72 -8.32 11.22
C THR A 461 14.24 -9.60 10.56
N LYS A 462 14.14 -10.73 11.25
CA LYS A 462 14.63 -12.02 10.76
C LYS A 462 13.71 -12.60 9.68
N ILE A 463 12.39 -12.47 9.86
CA ILE A 463 11.37 -12.83 8.87
C ILE A 463 11.60 -12.08 7.53
N ILE A 464 12.06 -10.83 7.60
CA ILE A 464 12.42 -10.02 6.41
C ILE A 464 13.64 -10.60 5.71
N LYS A 465 14.72 -10.83 6.47
CA LYS A 465 16.05 -11.11 5.92
C LYS A 465 16.27 -12.56 5.53
N ASP A 466 15.58 -13.50 6.17
CA ASP A 466 15.76 -14.93 5.96
C ASP A 466 14.45 -15.60 5.55
N VAL A 467 14.34 -15.85 4.25
CA VAL A 467 13.19 -16.52 3.63
C VAL A 467 13.05 -17.97 4.10
N ASN A 468 14.16 -18.66 4.37
CA ASN A 468 14.11 -20.05 4.84
C ASN A 468 13.61 -20.13 6.28
N TYR A 469 14.14 -19.26 7.15
CA TYR A 469 13.63 -19.12 8.52
C TYR A 469 12.13 -18.79 8.52
N ARG A 470 11.71 -17.80 7.71
CA ARG A 470 10.29 -17.45 7.57
C ARG A 470 9.45 -18.63 7.14
N ASN A 471 9.85 -19.37 6.11
CA ASN A 471 9.08 -20.51 5.61
C ASN A 471 8.97 -21.65 6.65
N ALA A 472 10.04 -21.92 7.39
CA ALA A 472 10.01 -22.90 8.48
C ALA A 472 9.09 -22.46 9.62
N LEU A 473 9.16 -21.17 10.00
CA LEU A 473 8.31 -20.59 11.05
C LEU A 473 6.83 -20.59 10.67
N LEU A 474 6.51 -20.28 9.40
CA LEU A 474 5.15 -20.38 8.88
C LEU A 474 4.59 -21.80 9.02
N ASN A 475 5.41 -22.82 8.77
CA ASN A 475 5.00 -24.21 8.95
C ASN A 475 4.70 -24.54 10.41
N GLU A 476 5.56 -24.11 11.34
CA GLU A 476 5.32 -24.28 12.78
C GLU A 476 4.01 -23.61 13.22
N TRP A 477 3.78 -22.35 12.81
CA TRP A 477 2.53 -21.64 13.15
C TRP A 477 1.28 -22.29 12.56
N MET A 478 1.33 -22.77 11.30
CA MET A 478 0.20 -23.45 10.67
C MET A 478 -0.17 -24.72 11.43
N VAL A 479 0.81 -25.58 11.74
CA VAL A 479 0.59 -26.84 12.46
C VAL A 479 0.01 -26.56 13.85
N SER A 480 0.61 -25.63 14.60
CA SER A 480 0.11 -25.25 15.93
C SER A 480 -1.30 -24.67 15.89
N ALA A 481 -1.64 -23.90 14.85
CA ALA A 481 -2.98 -23.33 14.70
C ALA A 481 -4.03 -24.41 14.40
N GLU A 482 -3.74 -25.33 13.47
CA GLU A 482 -4.65 -26.44 13.17
C GLU A 482 -4.89 -27.35 14.39
N GLU A 483 -3.82 -27.70 15.13
CA GLU A 483 -3.93 -28.48 16.36
C GLU A 483 -4.78 -27.77 17.41
N ARG A 484 -4.55 -26.47 17.61
CA ARG A 484 -5.38 -25.64 18.49
C ARG A 484 -6.86 -25.70 18.09
N TYR A 485 -7.17 -25.51 16.81
CA TYR A 485 -8.55 -25.48 16.33
C TYR A 485 -9.25 -26.82 16.57
N GLU A 486 -8.56 -27.92 16.32
CA GLU A 486 -9.07 -29.26 16.63
C GLU A 486 -9.29 -29.46 18.13
N ASN A 487 -8.38 -28.99 18.99
CA ASN A 487 -8.51 -29.10 20.44
C ASN A 487 -9.73 -28.33 20.96
N VAL A 488 -9.93 -27.08 20.51
CA VAL A 488 -11.10 -26.27 20.88
C VAL A 488 -12.41 -26.92 20.43
N LEU A 489 -12.43 -27.51 19.23
CA LEU A 489 -13.61 -28.22 18.74
C LEU A 489 -13.93 -29.45 19.59
N ASN A 490 -12.91 -30.18 20.03
CA ASN A 490 -13.09 -31.35 20.89
C ASN A 490 -13.55 -30.96 22.30
N GLU A 491 -13.05 -29.86 22.84
CA GLU A 491 -13.52 -29.31 24.10
C GLU A 491 -14.99 -28.87 24.02
N LEU A 492 -15.39 -28.19 22.95
CA LEU A 492 -16.78 -27.87 22.69
C LEU A 492 -17.66 -29.12 22.70
N LYS A 493 -17.27 -30.17 21.97
CA LYS A 493 -18.02 -31.45 21.91
C LYS A 493 -18.19 -32.05 23.30
N ALA A 494 -17.13 -32.05 24.11
CA ALA A 494 -17.19 -32.53 25.48
C ALA A 494 -18.18 -31.73 26.36
N LEU A 495 -18.23 -30.40 26.19
CA LEU A 495 -19.17 -29.53 26.93
C LEU A 495 -20.63 -29.77 26.55
N ILE A 496 -20.92 -30.05 25.28
CA ILE A 496 -22.29 -30.24 24.78
C ILE A 496 -22.78 -31.70 24.80
N GLY A 497 -21.97 -32.62 25.33
CA GLY A 497 -22.31 -34.05 25.47
C GLY A 497 -22.25 -34.84 24.15
N GLY A 498 -21.33 -34.45 23.25
CA GLY A 498 -21.09 -35.09 21.95
C GLY A 498 -20.12 -36.26 21.97
#